data_AF-A0A8J7G309-F1
#
_entry.id   AF-A0A8J7G309-F1
#
_cell.length_a   1.000
_cell.length_b   1.000
_cell.length_c   1.000
_cell.angle_alpha   90.00
_cell.angle_beta   90.00
_cell.angle_gamma   90.00
#
_symmetry.space_group_name_H-M   'P 1'
#
loop_
_entity.id
_entity.type
_entity.pdbx_description
1 polymer ?
#
loop_
_entity_poly.entity_id
_entity_poly.type
_entity_poly.pdbx_seq_one_letter_code
_entity_poly.pdbx_strand_id
1 'polypeptide(L)'
;MKRYDTLDIMRGLALFGILLINIPAYETLFVTSDEAVMFPETTTLDIWISIIIEKKFFSIFSFLFGVGFFIFASRAEQKGRAPLSLFSKRLLFLLLFGIFHFFLFFGSILPIYAVIGFFLLPFYRRSTKTIASWIIVLLAFQSLGLIFQLWFPSINGWVVGDMLVIFIMFLTGLYVGKKGWLEPTEKMQRLWTRVVLILLPVALLGGVLTYSAASTENGLSHLVALFAIPTAYAYIALFFLLFNDATRAKRWTPIGAVGKMAFTNYFMQNLLGVALIKLFQLQTVTSREALWLAVIIYVIEVIWSVLYFKKFRIGPLEWIWRKFTYGFRSNAYGSYR
;
A
#
# COMPACT_ATOMS: atom_id res chain seq x y z
N MET A 1 4.42 25.31 -1.43
CA MET A 1 4.38 24.03 -2.19
C MET A 1 2.97 23.45 -2.12
N LYS A 2 2.39 23.06 -3.26
CA LYS A 2 0.98 22.64 -3.44
C LYS A 2 0.69 21.32 -2.72
N ARG A 3 -0.52 21.15 -2.18
CA ARG A 3 -1.00 19.87 -1.63
C ARG A 3 -1.24 18.91 -2.81
N TYR A 4 -0.75 17.67 -2.70
CA TYR A 4 -0.94 16.67 -3.75
C TYR A 4 -2.21 15.85 -3.46
N ASP A 5 -3.36 16.39 -3.84
CA ASP A 5 -4.64 15.69 -3.69
C ASP A 5 -4.63 14.30 -4.36
N THR A 6 -3.90 14.17 -5.47
CA THR A 6 -3.60 12.90 -6.16
C THR A 6 -3.08 11.82 -5.21
N LEU A 7 -2.11 12.14 -4.35
CA LEU A 7 -1.50 11.16 -3.44
C LEU A 7 -2.48 10.71 -2.35
N ASP A 8 -3.30 11.65 -1.86
CA ASP A 8 -4.33 11.35 -0.86
C ASP A 8 -5.41 10.44 -1.48
N ILE A 9 -5.83 10.70 -2.72
CA ILE A 9 -6.78 9.84 -3.46
C ILE A 9 -6.20 8.43 -3.69
N MET A 10 -4.97 8.36 -4.18
CA MET A 10 -4.29 7.08 -4.42
C MET A 10 -4.15 6.25 -3.15
N ARG A 11 -3.88 6.89 -1.99
CA ARG A 11 -3.86 6.19 -0.70
C ARG A 11 -5.23 5.66 -0.31
N GLY A 12 -6.30 6.46 -0.49
CA GLY A 12 -7.67 6.02 -0.22
C GLY A 12 -8.05 4.80 -1.05
N LEU A 13 -7.79 4.84 -2.36
CA LEU A 13 -8.01 3.69 -3.26
C LEU A 13 -7.16 2.48 -2.87
N ALA A 14 -5.89 2.69 -2.54
CA ALA A 14 -5.00 1.63 -2.09
C ALA A 14 -5.56 0.91 -0.85
N LEU A 15 -6.12 1.67 0.10
CA LEU A 15 -6.74 1.12 1.31
C LEU A 15 -7.96 0.26 1.02
N PHE A 16 -8.79 0.60 0.04
CA PHE A 16 -9.92 -0.25 -0.36
C PHE A 16 -9.45 -1.62 -0.87
N GLY A 17 -8.45 -1.65 -1.75
CA GLY A 17 -7.92 -2.93 -2.25
C GLY A 17 -7.19 -3.73 -1.16
N ILE A 18 -6.49 -3.07 -0.25
CA ILE A 18 -5.87 -3.73 0.91
C ILE A 18 -6.93 -4.33 1.84
N LEU A 19 -8.02 -3.60 2.10
CA LEU A 19 -9.15 -4.09 2.89
C LEU A 19 -9.75 -5.38 2.30
N LEU A 20 -9.99 -5.41 1.00
CA LEU A 20 -10.57 -6.58 0.33
C LEU A 20 -9.73 -7.84 0.51
N ILE A 21 -8.40 -7.72 0.45
CA ILE A 21 -7.47 -8.85 0.66
C ILE A 21 -7.37 -9.24 2.14
N ASN A 22 -7.54 -8.29 3.07
CA ASN A 22 -7.38 -8.56 4.49
C ASN A 22 -8.62 -9.13 5.16
N ILE A 23 -9.83 -8.90 4.62
CA ILE A 23 -11.08 -9.35 5.24
C ILE A 23 -11.11 -10.87 5.50
N PRO A 24 -10.74 -11.74 4.54
CA PRO A 24 -10.67 -13.18 4.81
C PRO A 24 -9.71 -13.53 5.96
N ALA A 25 -8.63 -12.77 6.13
CA ALA A 25 -7.68 -13.00 7.23
C ALA A 25 -8.24 -12.61 8.61
N TYR A 26 -9.25 -11.73 8.70
CA TYR A 26 -9.86 -11.32 9.98
C TYR A 26 -10.57 -12.47 10.72
N GLU A 27 -10.87 -13.57 10.02
CA GLU A 27 -11.43 -14.81 10.58
C GLU A 27 -10.49 -15.51 11.58
N THR A 28 -9.17 -15.43 11.34
CA THR A 28 -8.13 -16.18 12.09
C THR A 28 -8.03 -15.85 13.58
N LEU A 29 -8.78 -14.86 14.06
CA LEU A 29 -8.89 -14.54 15.49
C LEU A 29 -9.89 -15.41 16.25
N PHE A 30 -10.72 -16.20 15.55
CA PHE A 30 -11.86 -16.90 16.15
C PHE A 30 -11.92 -18.40 15.87
N VAL A 31 -11.10 -18.92 14.94
CA VAL A 31 -11.02 -20.36 14.69
C VAL A 31 -10.20 -21.01 15.81
N THR A 32 -10.89 -21.61 16.78
CA THR A 32 -10.30 -22.58 17.71
C THR A 32 -9.88 -23.82 16.93
N SER A 33 -8.68 -24.31 17.22
CA SER A 33 -7.83 -25.24 16.46
C SER A 33 -8.36 -26.63 16.06
N ASP A 34 -9.66 -26.93 16.19
CA ASP A 34 -10.18 -28.31 16.07
C ASP A 34 -11.10 -28.57 14.87
N GLU A 35 -11.50 -27.56 14.09
CA GLU A 35 -12.22 -27.80 12.83
C GLU A 35 -11.26 -27.62 11.66
N ALA A 36 -11.12 -28.68 10.85
CA ALA A 36 -10.43 -28.60 9.57
C ALA A 36 -11.14 -27.56 8.72
N VAL A 37 -10.55 -26.36 8.60
CA VAL A 37 -11.02 -25.31 7.71
C VAL A 37 -10.96 -25.86 6.30
N MET A 38 -12.11 -26.32 5.80
CA MET A 38 -12.32 -26.60 4.39
C MET A 38 -12.23 -25.25 3.67
N PHE A 39 -11.05 -24.94 3.14
CA PHE A 39 -10.90 -23.80 2.25
C PHE A 39 -11.82 -24.04 1.05
N PRO A 40 -12.78 -23.13 0.78
CA PRO A 40 -13.65 -23.28 -0.37
C PRO A 40 -12.81 -23.39 -1.65
N GLU A 41 -13.28 -24.17 -2.62
CA GLU A 41 -12.65 -24.26 -3.94
C GLU A 41 -12.45 -22.84 -4.51
N THR A 42 -11.27 -22.61 -5.10
CA THR A 42 -10.93 -21.32 -5.73
C THR A 42 -12.01 -20.94 -6.73
N THR A 43 -12.75 -19.87 -6.46
CA THR A 43 -13.81 -19.39 -7.34
C THR A 43 -13.25 -18.49 -8.42
N THR A 44 -14.02 -18.27 -9.49
CA THR A 44 -13.66 -17.27 -10.52
C THR A 44 -13.47 -15.87 -9.93
N LEU A 45 -14.18 -15.53 -8.86
CA LEU A 45 -14.04 -14.24 -8.18
C LEU A 45 -12.68 -14.12 -7.48
N ASP A 46 -12.18 -15.20 -6.86
CA ASP A 46 -10.84 -15.22 -6.25
C ASP A 46 -9.75 -14.92 -7.29
N ILE A 47 -9.86 -15.53 -8.46
CA ILE A 47 -8.93 -15.32 -9.58
C ILE A 47 -8.96 -13.85 -10.02
N TRP A 48 -10.14 -13.26 -10.19
CA TRP A 48 -10.25 -11.84 -10.57
C TRP A 48 -9.72 -10.89 -9.50
N ILE A 49 -10.00 -11.16 -8.22
CA ILE A 49 -9.43 -10.40 -7.11
C ILE A 49 -7.90 -10.50 -7.11
N SER A 50 -7.35 -11.69 -7.36
CA SER A 50 -5.90 -11.89 -7.50
C SER A 50 -5.31 -11.08 -8.66
N ILE A 51 -5.94 -11.13 -9.84
CA ILE A 51 -5.50 -10.42 -11.04
C ILE A 51 -5.54 -8.90 -10.85
N ILE A 52 -6.62 -8.36 -10.28
CA ILE A 52 -6.86 -6.91 -10.27
C ILE A 52 -6.29 -6.25 -9.00
N ILE A 53 -6.41 -6.91 -7.85
CA ILE A 53 -6.19 -6.29 -6.53
C ILE A 53 -4.91 -6.80 -5.88
N GLU A 54 -4.80 -8.12 -5.74
CA GLU A 54 -3.75 -8.76 -4.95
C GLU A 54 -2.37 -8.38 -5.50
N LYS A 55 -1.46 -8.03 -4.59
CA LYS A 55 -0.12 -7.50 -4.87
C LYS A 55 -0.02 -6.09 -5.46
N LYS A 56 -1.02 -5.64 -6.23
CA LYS A 56 -0.99 -4.33 -6.90
C LYS A 56 -1.24 -3.21 -5.89
N PHE A 57 -2.23 -3.37 -5.02
CA PHE A 57 -2.63 -2.33 -4.07
C PHE A 57 -1.64 -2.16 -2.92
N PHE A 58 -1.00 -3.25 -2.42
CA PHE A 58 0.11 -3.10 -1.46
C PHE A 58 1.32 -2.42 -2.12
N SER A 59 1.61 -2.72 -3.40
CA SER A 59 2.74 -2.12 -4.11
C SER A 59 2.52 -0.62 -4.33
N ILE A 60 1.29 -0.21 -4.67
CA ILE A 60 0.88 1.20 -4.74
C ILE A 60 1.05 1.87 -3.37
N PHE A 61 0.54 1.25 -2.30
CA PHE A 61 0.68 1.79 -0.95
C PHE A 61 2.16 1.92 -0.53
N SER A 62 2.99 0.93 -0.89
CA SER A 62 4.45 0.94 -0.66
C SER A 62 5.13 2.09 -1.40
N PHE A 63 4.79 2.28 -2.67
CA PHE A 63 5.25 3.42 -3.44
C PHE A 63 4.88 4.77 -2.81
N LEU A 64 3.62 4.90 -2.35
CA LEU A 64 3.13 6.10 -1.70
C LEU A 64 3.79 6.36 -0.33
N PHE A 65 4.26 5.31 0.35
CA PHE A 65 5.10 5.42 1.54
C PHE A 65 6.46 6.04 1.20
N GLY A 66 7.13 5.57 0.15
CA GLY A 66 8.39 6.14 -0.35
C GLY A 66 8.27 7.61 -0.77
N VAL A 67 7.20 7.96 -1.50
CA VAL A 67 6.87 9.36 -1.83
C VAL A 67 6.62 10.17 -0.56
N GLY A 68 5.86 9.61 0.39
CA GLY A 68 5.56 10.24 1.67
C GLY A 68 6.80 10.51 2.51
N PHE A 69 7.77 9.60 2.52
CA PHE A 69 9.07 9.77 3.15
C PHE A 69 9.81 10.99 2.57
N PHE A 70 9.93 11.07 1.25
CA PHE A 70 10.59 12.21 0.59
C PHE A 70 9.93 13.55 0.95
N ILE A 71 8.60 13.62 0.85
CA ILE A 71 7.84 14.85 1.16
C ILE A 71 7.99 15.24 2.63
N PHE A 72 7.98 14.26 3.54
CA PHE A 72 8.16 14.53 4.96
C PHE A 72 9.57 15.04 5.26
N ALA A 73 10.59 14.32 4.78
CA ALA A 73 11.98 14.62 5.06
C ALA A 73 12.40 15.96 4.45
N SER A 74 12.02 16.25 3.20
CA SER A 74 12.29 17.55 2.56
C SER A 74 11.66 18.72 3.31
N ARG A 75 10.42 18.56 3.82
CA ARG A 75 9.76 19.59 4.64
C ARG A 75 10.41 19.79 6.00
N ALA A 76 10.89 18.72 6.62
CA ALA A 76 11.61 18.81 7.90
C ALA A 76 12.94 19.55 7.71
N GLU A 77 13.66 19.24 6.63
CA GLU A 77 14.93 19.87 6.27
C GLU A 77 14.75 21.36 5.91
N GLN A 78 13.72 21.72 5.13
CA GLN A 78 13.37 23.12 4.86
C GLN A 78 13.05 23.93 6.12
N LYS A 79 12.66 23.27 7.22
CA LYS A 79 12.39 23.88 8.53
C LYS A 79 13.59 23.82 9.47
N GLY A 80 14.79 23.48 8.98
CA GLY A 80 16.01 23.37 9.77
C GLY A 80 15.98 22.25 10.82
N ARG A 81 15.10 21.25 10.69
CA ARG A 81 15.00 20.11 11.61
C ARG A 81 15.74 18.90 11.06
N ALA A 82 16.17 17.99 11.94
CA ALA A 82 16.81 16.74 11.54
C ALA A 82 15.78 15.77 10.90
N PRO A 83 15.76 15.62 9.55
CA PRO A 83 14.68 14.90 8.87
C PRO A 83 14.72 13.39 9.16
N LEU A 84 15.92 12.81 9.16
CA LEU A 84 16.10 11.37 9.39
C LEU A 84 15.74 10.97 10.82
N SER A 85 16.19 11.73 11.82
CA SER A 85 15.82 11.46 13.23
C SER A 85 14.31 11.51 13.45
N LEU A 86 13.63 12.51 12.88
CA LEU A 86 12.18 12.62 12.99
C LEU A 86 11.46 11.47 12.26
N PHE A 87 11.94 11.06 11.10
CA PHE A 87 11.35 9.92 10.40
C PHE A 87 11.64 8.59 11.11
N SER A 88 12.81 8.40 11.73
CA SER A 88 13.10 7.25 12.58
C SER A 88 12.13 7.13 13.75
N LYS A 89 11.75 8.25 14.40
CA LYS A 89 10.70 8.25 15.43
C LYS A 89 9.35 7.81 14.86
N ARG A 90 9.03 8.21 13.63
CA ARG A 90 7.80 7.79 12.95
C ARG A 90 7.78 6.29 12.69
N LEU A 91 8.90 5.74 12.23
CA LEU A 91 9.08 4.30 12.01
C LEU A 91 9.02 3.52 13.32
N LEU A 92 9.68 4.02 14.38
CA LEU A 92 9.62 3.41 15.70
C LEU A 92 8.19 3.35 16.24
N PHE A 93 7.42 4.44 16.09
CA PHE A 93 6.01 4.43 16.47
C PHE A 93 5.21 3.39 15.67
N LEU A 94 5.41 3.32 14.34
CA LEU A 94 4.73 2.33 13.51
C LEU A 94 5.12 0.90 13.89
N LEU A 95 6.38 0.67 14.25
CA LEU A 95 6.86 -0.63 14.72
C LEU A 95 6.20 -1.02 16.05
N LEU A 96 6.24 -0.13 17.05
CA LEU A 96 5.65 -0.38 18.36
C LEU A 96 4.14 -0.56 18.28
N PHE A 97 3.46 0.32 17.54
CA PHE A 97 2.02 0.20 17.32
C PHE A 97 1.69 -1.07 16.53
N GLY A 98 2.48 -1.42 15.51
CA GLY A 98 2.31 -2.64 14.74
C GLY A 98 2.48 -3.91 15.58
N ILE A 99 3.47 -3.95 16.47
CA ILE A 99 3.66 -5.06 17.42
C ILE A 99 2.46 -5.15 18.36
N PHE A 100 1.99 -4.04 18.91
CA PHE A 100 0.76 -4.00 19.72
C PHE A 100 -0.46 -4.50 18.93
N HIS A 101 -0.60 -4.03 17.69
CA HIS A 101 -1.68 -4.42 16.79
C HIS A 101 -1.62 -5.90 16.41
N PHE A 102 -0.43 -6.50 16.38
CA PHE A 102 -0.27 -7.92 16.07
C PHE A 102 -1.00 -8.82 17.08
N PHE A 103 -1.11 -8.38 18.34
CA PHE A 103 -1.91 -9.07 19.36
C PHE A 103 -3.43 -8.93 19.13
N LEU A 104 -3.86 -7.92 18.38
CA LEU A 104 -5.26 -7.76 17.98
C LEU A 104 -5.55 -8.46 16.65
N PHE A 105 -4.55 -8.63 15.80
CA PHE A 105 -4.68 -9.20 14.46
C PHE A 105 -3.37 -9.78 13.93
N PHE A 106 -3.37 -11.09 13.66
CA PHE A 106 -2.27 -11.76 12.96
C PHE A 106 -2.17 -11.25 11.51
N GLY A 107 -0.97 -10.80 11.10
CA GLY A 107 -0.72 -10.33 9.73
C GLY A 107 -0.66 -8.80 9.56
N SER A 108 -0.41 -8.04 10.63
CA SER A 108 -0.23 -6.59 10.50
C SER A 108 0.95 -6.24 9.58
N ILE A 109 0.72 -5.42 8.56
CA ILE A 109 1.76 -4.98 7.61
C ILE A 109 2.67 -3.87 8.21
N LEU A 110 2.23 -3.26 9.30
CA LEU A 110 2.86 -2.09 9.93
C LEU A 110 4.29 -2.36 10.42
N PRO A 111 4.60 -3.46 11.15
CA PRO A 111 5.97 -3.79 11.55
C PRO A 111 6.90 -3.99 10.35
N ILE A 112 6.42 -4.69 9.31
CA ILE A 112 7.18 -4.95 8.08
C ILE A 112 7.55 -3.63 7.40
N TYR A 113 6.58 -2.72 7.25
CA TYR A 113 6.83 -1.39 6.68
C TYR A 113 7.77 -0.55 7.52
N ALA A 114 7.68 -0.65 8.85
CA ALA A 114 8.56 0.07 9.75
C ALA A 114 10.02 -0.41 9.63
N VAL A 115 10.24 -1.73 9.66
CA VAL A 115 11.56 -2.35 9.50
C VAL A 115 12.17 -2.00 8.15
N ILE A 116 11.45 -2.25 7.05
CA ILE A 116 11.90 -1.90 5.69
C ILE A 116 12.15 -0.39 5.56
N GLY A 117 11.32 0.43 6.21
CA GLY A 117 11.47 1.88 6.27
C GLY A 117 12.78 2.33 6.90
N PHE A 118 13.35 1.60 7.87
CA PHE A 118 14.67 1.93 8.42
C PHE A 118 15.77 1.75 7.36
N PHE A 119 15.70 0.72 6.52
CA PHE A 119 16.62 0.51 5.40
C PHE A 119 16.48 1.58 4.30
N LEU A 120 15.35 2.29 4.24
CA LEU A 120 15.14 3.41 3.30
C LEU A 120 15.89 4.69 3.73
N LEU A 121 16.13 4.89 5.02
CA LEU A 121 16.70 6.12 5.57
C LEU A 121 18.04 6.55 4.92
N PRO A 122 19.02 5.65 4.70
CA PRO A 122 20.31 6.01 4.09
C PRO A 122 20.18 6.55 2.66
N PHE A 123 19.10 6.25 1.95
CA PHE A 123 18.88 6.68 0.56
C PHE A 123 18.39 8.13 0.44
N TYR A 124 17.92 8.75 1.53
CA TYR A 124 17.43 10.13 1.51
C TYR A 124 18.50 11.14 1.05
N ARG A 125 19.77 10.96 1.42
CA ARG A 125 20.86 11.85 1.01
C ARG A 125 21.59 11.40 -0.26
N ARG A 126 21.25 10.22 -0.81
CA ARG A 126 21.90 9.67 -2.00
C ARG A 126 21.40 10.32 -3.29
N SER A 127 22.24 10.35 -4.33
CA SER A 127 21.85 10.91 -5.62
C SER A 127 20.71 10.10 -6.26
N THR A 128 19.93 10.72 -7.15
CA THR A 128 18.90 9.98 -7.90
C THR A 128 19.49 8.88 -8.79
N LYS A 129 20.75 9.03 -9.23
CA LYS A 129 21.46 8.00 -10.01
C LYS A 129 21.70 6.75 -9.16
N THR A 130 22.21 6.94 -7.94
CA THR A 130 22.41 5.84 -6.97
C THR A 130 21.09 5.11 -6.70
N ILE A 131 20.02 5.86 -6.41
CA ILE A 131 18.70 5.24 -6.14
C ILE A 131 18.21 4.44 -7.35
N ALA A 132 18.35 4.98 -8.58
CA ALA A 132 17.96 4.27 -9.79
C ALA A 132 18.78 2.99 -10.01
N SER A 133 20.10 3.03 -9.80
CA SER A 133 20.96 1.83 -9.88
C SER A 133 20.51 0.75 -8.90
N TRP A 134 20.20 1.12 -7.65
CA TRP A 134 19.68 0.17 -6.66
C TRP A 134 18.32 -0.42 -7.06
N ILE A 135 17.40 0.39 -7.57
CA ILE A 135 16.11 -0.11 -8.08
C ILE A 135 16.35 -1.15 -9.19
N ILE A 136 17.22 -0.86 -10.16
CA ILE A 136 17.53 -1.77 -11.27
C ILE A 136 18.16 -3.07 -10.77
N VAL A 137 19.16 -2.97 -9.88
CA VAL A 137 19.85 -4.15 -9.31
C VAL A 137 18.87 -5.02 -8.52
N LEU A 138 18.03 -4.43 -7.68
CA LEU A 138 17.05 -5.17 -6.89
C LEU A 138 15.95 -5.78 -7.75
N LEU A 139 15.51 -5.10 -8.81
CA LEU A 139 14.58 -5.66 -9.80
C LEU A 139 15.19 -6.85 -10.55
N ALA A 140 16.45 -6.74 -10.98
CA ALA A 140 17.16 -7.83 -11.62
C ALA A 140 17.32 -9.02 -10.66
N PHE A 141 17.72 -8.75 -9.42
CA PHE A 141 17.84 -9.77 -8.38
C PHE A 141 16.50 -10.47 -8.08
N GLN A 142 15.42 -9.70 -7.92
CA GLN A 142 14.06 -10.26 -7.73
C GLN A 142 13.66 -11.13 -8.93
N SER A 143 13.89 -10.66 -10.15
CA SER A 143 13.49 -11.37 -11.38
C SER A 143 14.30 -12.66 -11.57
N LEU A 144 15.62 -12.60 -11.36
CA LEU A 144 16.50 -13.77 -11.41
C LEU A 144 16.15 -14.78 -10.32
N GLY A 145 15.81 -14.30 -9.12
CA GLY A 145 15.35 -15.14 -8.03
C GLY A 145 14.05 -15.88 -8.35
N LEU A 146 13.07 -15.19 -8.94
CA LEU A 146 11.82 -15.80 -9.40
C LEU A 146 12.06 -16.81 -10.53
N ILE A 147 12.95 -16.50 -11.49
CA ILE A 147 13.34 -17.43 -12.55
C ILE A 147 14.04 -18.66 -11.95
N PHE A 148 14.94 -18.47 -10.99
CA PHE A 148 15.63 -19.57 -10.31
C PHE A 148 14.64 -20.51 -9.61
N GLN A 149 13.59 -19.98 -8.99
CA GLN A 149 12.53 -20.80 -8.36
C GLN A 149 11.78 -21.68 -9.37
N LEU A 150 11.74 -21.34 -10.67
CA LEU A 150 11.17 -22.21 -11.70
C LEU A 150 11.94 -23.52 -11.84
N TRP A 151 13.26 -23.47 -11.64
CA TRP A 151 14.16 -24.62 -11.76
C TRP A 151 14.36 -25.33 -10.42
N PHE A 152 14.18 -24.62 -9.30
CA PHE A 152 14.34 -25.14 -7.95
C PHE A 152 13.14 -24.81 -7.04
N PRO A 153 11.95 -25.38 -7.28
CA PRO A 153 10.73 -25.04 -6.54
C PRO A 153 10.79 -25.36 -5.04
N SER A 154 11.63 -26.33 -4.64
CA SER A 154 11.77 -26.77 -3.25
C SER A 154 12.59 -25.81 -2.37
N ILE A 155 13.32 -24.87 -2.97
CA ILE A 155 14.08 -23.88 -2.22
C ILE A 155 13.11 -22.75 -1.83
N ASN A 156 12.67 -22.78 -0.57
CA ASN A 156 11.76 -21.76 -0.04
C ASN A 156 12.32 -20.35 -0.26
N GLY A 157 11.56 -19.53 -1.00
CA GLY A 157 11.95 -18.24 -1.55
C GLY A 157 12.09 -17.08 -0.57
N TRP A 158 12.48 -17.29 0.68
CA TRP A 158 12.47 -16.23 1.73
C TRP A 158 13.30 -14.97 1.36
N VAL A 159 14.28 -15.09 0.47
CA VAL A 159 15.13 -13.97 -0.01
C VAL A 159 14.47 -13.17 -1.16
N VAL A 160 13.51 -13.75 -1.87
CA VAL A 160 12.84 -13.22 -3.07
C VAL A 160 11.34 -13.24 -2.78
N GLY A 161 10.82 -12.12 -2.28
CA GLY A 161 9.45 -12.08 -1.77
C GLY A 161 8.93 -10.66 -1.55
N ASP A 162 7.74 -10.57 -0.94
CA ASP A 162 7.01 -9.30 -0.83
C ASP A 162 7.80 -8.21 -0.10
N MET A 163 8.68 -8.56 0.85
CA MET A 163 9.56 -7.58 1.53
C MET A 163 10.50 -6.86 0.55
N LEU A 164 11.09 -7.59 -0.39
CA LEU A 164 11.97 -7.00 -1.40
C LEU A 164 11.15 -6.13 -2.37
N VAL A 165 9.95 -6.58 -2.75
CA VAL A 165 9.01 -5.77 -3.56
C VAL A 165 8.64 -4.48 -2.84
N ILE A 166 8.29 -4.54 -1.56
CA ILE A 166 7.98 -3.35 -0.73
C ILE A 166 9.17 -2.39 -0.76
N PHE A 167 10.40 -2.88 -0.57
CA PHE A 167 11.59 -2.04 -0.60
C PHE A 167 11.87 -1.42 -1.97
N ILE A 168 11.71 -2.19 -3.05
CA ILE A 168 11.79 -1.68 -4.43
C ILE A 168 10.77 -0.55 -4.62
N MET A 169 9.52 -0.75 -4.22
CA MET A 169 8.47 0.25 -4.37
C MET A 169 8.71 1.49 -3.49
N PHE A 170 9.23 1.32 -2.26
CA PHE A 170 9.67 2.43 -1.40
C PHE A 170 10.76 3.27 -2.07
N LEU A 171 11.78 2.62 -2.64
CA LEU A 171 12.86 3.30 -3.36
C LEU A 171 12.32 4.00 -4.62
N THR A 172 11.43 3.37 -5.37
CA THR A 172 10.80 3.98 -6.54
C THR A 172 9.97 5.21 -6.16
N GLY A 173 9.23 5.15 -5.06
CA GLY A 173 8.50 6.30 -4.51
C GLY A 173 9.42 7.46 -4.12
N LEU A 174 10.52 7.15 -3.41
CA LEU A 174 11.55 8.12 -3.05
C LEU A 174 12.19 8.75 -4.31
N TYR A 175 12.47 7.93 -5.34
CA TYR A 175 13.03 8.38 -6.61
C TYR A 175 12.09 9.35 -7.35
N VAL A 176 10.82 8.98 -7.52
CA VAL A 176 9.80 9.82 -8.17
C VAL A 176 9.63 11.13 -7.41
N GLY A 177 9.59 11.08 -6.08
CA GLY A 177 9.54 12.27 -5.22
C GLY A 177 10.72 13.20 -5.48
N LYS A 178 11.95 12.67 -5.42
CA LYS A 178 13.19 13.43 -5.66
C LYS A 178 13.27 14.05 -7.04
N LYS A 179 12.74 13.37 -8.05
CA LYS A 179 12.73 13.85 -9.43
C LYS A 179 11.63 14.88 -9.71
N GLY A 180 10.73 15.13 -8.77
CA GLY A 180 9.61 16.06 -8.96
C GLY A 180 8.54 15.55 -9.94
N TRP A 181 8.50 14.23 -10.20
CA TRP A 181 7.61 13.62 -11.21
C TRP A 181 6.12 13.58 -10.81
N LEU A 182 5.81 14.08 -9.62
CA LEU A 182 4.45 14.18 -9.09
C LEU A 182 3.68 15.36 -9.70
N GLU A 183 4.37 16.33 -10.28
CA GLU A 183 3.76 17.56 -10.79
C GLU A 183 3.05 17.32 -12.14
N PRO A 184 1.83 17.83 -12.34
CA PRO A 184 1.05 17.67 -13.57
C PRO A 184 1.58 18.57 -14.69
N THR A 185 2.79 18.29 -15.16
CA THR A 185 3.36 18.92 -16.36
C THR A 185 3.04 18.07 -17.60
N GLU A 186 2.96 18.69 -18.77
CA GLU A 186 2.78 17.96 -20.04
C GLU A 186 3.84 16.88 -20.26
N LYS A 187 5.09 17.15 -19.83
CA LYS A 187 6.18 16.19 -19.87
C LYS A 187 5.86 14.95 -19.03
N MET A 188 5.34 15.15 -17.82
CA MET A 188 4.97 14.04 -16.93
C MET A 188 3.74 13.31 -17.42
N GLN A 189 2.74 14.00 -17.96
CA GLN A 189 1.59 13.35 -18.60
C GLN A 189 2.03 12.43 -19.74
N ARG A 190 2.89 12.90 -20.66
CA ARG A 190 3.45 12.07 -21.73
C ARG A 190 4.24 10.88 -21.20
N LEU A 191 5.03 11.06 -20.13
CA LEU A 191 5.76 9.97 -19.49
C LEU A 191 4.80 8.91 -18.96
N TRP A 192 3.82 9.30 -18.15
CA TRP A 192 2.86 8.36 -17.58
C TRP A 192 2.03 7.64 -18.65
N THR A 193 1.62 8.34 -19.73
CA THR A 193 0.96 7.70 -20.87
C THR A 193 1.85 6.64 -21.53
N ARG A 194 3.13 6.95 -21.78
CA ARG A 194 4.07 5.95 -22.33
C ARG A 194 4.24 4.74 -21.41
N VAL A 195 4.37 4.97 -20.11
CA VAL A 195 4.50 3.90 -19.12
C VAL A 195 3.25 3.01 -19.14
N VAL A 196 2.05 3.58 -19.18
CA VAL A 196 0.80 2.81 -19.32
C VAL A 196 0.77 2.04 -20.63
N LEU A 197 1.07 2.66 -21.77
CA LEU A 197 1.04 1.99 -23.08
C LEU A 197 2.02 0.81 -23.17
N ILE A 198 3.18 0.91 -22.51
CA ILE A 198 4.19 -0.15 -22.50
C ILE A 198 3.81 -1.27 -21.50
N LEU A 199 3.37 -0.90 -20.30
CA LEU A 199 3.18 -1.87 -19.20
C LEU A 199 1.77 -2.45 -19.12
N LEU A 200 0.76 -1.81 -19.70
CA LEU A 200 -0.61 -2.34 -19.71
C LEU A 200 -0.71 -3.67 -20.48
N PRO A 201 -0.11 -3.83 -21.68
CA PRO A 201 -0.09 -5.14 -22.36
C PRO A 201 0.60 -6.23 -21.52
N VAL A 202 1.69 -5.88 -20.82
CA VAL A 202 2.40 -6.79 -19.91
C VAL A 202 1.51 -7.18 -18.71
N ALA A 203 0.77 -6.22 -18.16
CA ALA A 203 -0.19 -6.47 -17.08
C ALA A 203 -1.35 -7.36 -17.52
N LEU A 204 -1.89 -7.14 -18.71
CA LEU A 204 -2.95 -7.97 -19.29
C LEU A 204 -2.46 -9.40 -19.53
N LEU A 205 -1.25 -9.57 -20.08
CA LEU A 205 -0.63 -10.88 -20.25
C LEU A 205 -0.45 -11.60 -18.90
N GLY A 206 0.05 -10.89 -17.88
CA GLY A 206 0.16 -11.43 -16.53
C GLY A 206 -1.19 -11.88 -15.95
N GLY A 207 -2.26 -11.11 -16.22
CA GLY A 207 -3.62 -11.48 -15.83
C GLY A 207 -4.12 -12.76 -16.52
N VAL A 208 -3.91 -12.87 -17.84
CA VAL A 208 -4.25 -14.08 -18.61
C VAL A 208 -3.48 -15.28 -18.06
N LEU A 209 -2.17 -15.14 -17.82
CA LEU A 209 -1.35 -16.22 -17.26
C LEU A 209 -1.82 -16.63 -15.86
N THR A 210 -2.26 -15.67 -15.03
CA THR A 210 -2.82 -15.96 -13.71
C THR A 210 -4.10 -16.77 -13.84
N TYR A 211 -5.00 -16.38 -14.75
CA TYR A 211 -6.24 -17.10 -15.00
C TYR A 211 -5.97 -18.53 -15.50
N SER A 212 -5.05 -18.69 -16.45
CA SER A 212 -4.66 -20.00 -16.97
C SER A 212 -3.99 -20.88 -15.91
N ALA A 213 -3.11 -20.30 -15.08
CA ALA A 213 -2.43 -21.00 -13.99
C ALA A 213 -3.40 -21.43 -12.88
N ALA A 214 -4.46 -20.66 -12.61
CA ALA A 214 -5.49 -21.05 -11.65
C ALA A 214 -6.40 -22.18 -12.18
N SER A 215 -6.47 -22.35 -13.51
CA SER A 215 -7.33 -23.33 -14.17
C SER A 215 -6.60 -24.65 -14.51
N THR A 216 -5.29 -24.72 -14.28
CA THR A 216 -4.45 -25.87 -14.66
C THR A 216 -3.40 -26.15 -13.57
N GLU A 217 -3.11 -27.41 -13.24
CA GLU A 217 -2.02 -27.78 -12.31
C GLU A 217 -0.61 -27.60 -12.92
N ASN A 218 -0.47 -26.65 -13.83
CA ASN A 218 0.75 -26.42 -14.57
C ASN A 218 1.55 -25.38 -13.76
N GLY A 219 2.85 -25.61 -13.54
CA GLY A 219 3.76 -24.75 -12.73
C GLY A 219 3.93 -23.28 -13.18
N LEU A 220 2.99 -22.73 -13.97
CA LEU A 220 2.83 -21.34 -14.39
C LEU A 220 2.63 -20.38 -13.21
N SER A 221 2.22 -20.85 -12.03
CA SER A 221 2.00 -20.02 -10.83
C SER A 221 3.25 -19.21 -10.44
N HIS A 222 4.44 -19.78 -10.63
CA HIS A 222 5.71 -19.08 -10.38
C HIS A 222 6.01 -17.99 -11.43
N LEU A 223 5.56 -18.16 -12.68
CA LEU A 223 5.72 -17.15 -13.74
C LEU A 223 4.86 -15.91 -13.48
N VAL A 224 3.67 -16.08 -12.87
CA VAL A 224 2.76 -14.97 -12.56
C VAL A 224 3.43 -13.92 -11.69
N ALA A 225 4.30 -14.32 -10.76
CA ALA A 225 4.99 -13.41 -9.85
C ALA A 225 5.88 -12.39 -10.58
N LEU A 226 6.43 -12.72 -11.76
CA LEU A 226 7.25 -11.81 -12.58
C LEU A 226 6.45 -10.60 -13.08
N PHE A 227 5.13 -10.73 -13.21
CA PHE A 227 4.25 -9.68 -13.73
C PHE A 227 3.74 -8.72 -12.65
N ALA A 228 3.97 -9.02 -11.36
CA ALA A 228 3.43 -8.23 -10.25
C ALA A 228 3.94 -6.77 -10.26
N ILE A 229 5.26 -6.57 -10.36
CA ILE A 229 5.88 -5.23 -10.35
C ILE A 229 5.52 -4.42 -11.60
N PRO A 230 5.65 -4.95 -12.85
CA PRO A 230 5.19 -4.24 -14.05
C PRO A 230 3.73 -3.80 -13.96
N THR A 231 2.85 -4.66 -13.46
CA THR A 231 1.43 -4.35 -13.28
C THR A 231 1.23 -3.24 -12.25
N ALA A 232 1.94 -3.28 -11.12
CA ALA A 232 1.88 -2.21 -10.13
C ALA A 232 2.32 -0.85 -10.69
N TYR A 233 3.39 -0.82 -11.51
CA TYR A 233 3.81 0.41 -12.20
C TYR A 233 2.78 0.90 -13.22
N ALA A 234 2.13 0.01 -13.97
CA ALA A 234 1.03 0.36 -14.86
C ALA A 234 -0.11 1.04 -14.08
N TYR A 235 -0.48 0.49 -12.91
CA TYR A 235 -1.54 1.05 -12.06
C TYR A 235 -1.16 2.41 -11.48
N ILE A 236 0.08 2.57 -11.00
CA ILE A 236 0.58 3.85 -10.49
C ILE A 236 0.53 4.91 -11.59
N ALA A 237 1.03 4.58 -12.79
CA ALA A 237 1.01 5.50 -13.92
C ALA A 237 -0.42 5.87 -14.34
N LEU A 238 -1.32 4.88 -14.38
CA LEU A 238 -2.73 5.10 -14.66
C LEU A 238 -3.38 6.02 -13.62
N PHE A 239 -3.12 5.81 -12.33
CA PHE A 239 -3.63 6.68 -11.27
C PHE A 239 -3.12 8.12 -11.39
N PHE A 240 -1.85 8.32 -11.76
CA PHE A 240 -1.37 9.67 -12.07
C PHE A 240 -2.11 10.27 -13.27
N LEU A 241 -2.38 9.52 -14.34
CA LEU A 241 -3.14 10.05 -15.48
C LEU A 241 -4.60 10.38 -15.13
N LEU A 242 -5.22 9.60 -14.26
CA LEU A 242 -6.61 9.76 -13.86
C LEU A 242 -6.81 10.92 -12.89
N PHE A 243 -5.90 11.08 -11.91
CA PHE A 243 -6.12 11.95 -10.75
C PHE A 243 -5.22 13.17 -10.67
N ASN A 244 -4.22 13.33 -11.56
CA ASN A 244 -3.34 14.51 -11.52
C ASN A 244 -3.96 15.77 -12.15
N ASP A 245 -5.16 15.63 -12.73
CA ASP A 245 -6.02 16.73 -13.19
C ASP A 245 -6.89 17.25 -12.03
N ALA A 246 -6.82 18.54 -11.74
CA ALA A 246 -7.49 19.14 -10.59
C ALA A 246 -9.03 19.04 -10.66
N THR A 247 -9.60 19.11 -11.86
CA THR A 247 -11.06 19.02 -12.06
C THR A 247 -11.54 17.61 -11.79
N ARG A 248 -10.81 16.61 -12.30
CA ARG A 248 -11.10 15.19 -12.04
C ARG A 248 -10.89 14.86 -10.56
N ALA A 249 -9.77 15.27 -9.98
CA ALA A 249 -9.45 15.05 -8.57
C ALA A 249 -10.54 15.55 -7.60
N LYS A 250 -11.22 16.66 -7.94
CA LYS A 250 -12.31 17.21 -7.12
C LYS A 250 -13.43 16.19 -6.85
N ARG A 251 -13.79 15.38 -7.84
CA ARG A 251 -14.82 14.32 -7.70
C ARG A 251 -14.40 13.20 -6.74
N TRP A 252 -13.09 12.98 -6.62
CA TRP A 252 -12.50 11.94 -5.77
C TRP A 252 -12.08 12.45 -4.39
N THR A 253 -12.42 13.70 -4.05
CA THR A 253 -12.10 14.29 -2.74
C THR A 253 -12.64 13.50 -1.55
N PRO A 254 -13.80 12.81 -1.59
CA PRO A 254 -14.24 11.93 -0.50
C PRO A 254 -13.27 10.76 -0.27
N ILE A 255 -12.79 10.13 -1.33
CA ILE A 255 -11.77 9.06 -1.26
C ILE A 255 -10.43 9.64 -0.80
N GLY A 256 -10.09 10.86 -1.25
CA GLY A 256 -8.95 11.59 -0.72
C GLY A 256 -9.06 11.89 0.78
N ALA A 257 -10.27 12.03 1.34
CA ALA A 257 -10.47 12.15 2.79
C ALA A 257 -10.04 10.88 3.51
N VAL A 258 -10.41 9.70 2.98
CA VAL A 258 -9.98 8.41 3.52
C VAL A 258 -8.45 8.30 3.55
N GLY A 259 -7.79 8.66 2.43
CA GLY A 259 -6.33 8.58 2.34
C GLY A 259 -5.57 9.61 3.20
N LYS A 260 -6.20 10.74 3.59
CA LYS A 260 -5.60 11.72 4.50
C LYS A 260 -5.44 11.20 5.93
N MET A 261 -6.30 10.27 6.32
CA MET A 261 -6.25 9.59 7.62
C MET A 261 -6.10 8.09 7.44
N ALA A 262 -5.20 7.70 6.53
CA ALA A 262 -5.02 6.32 6.12
C ALA A 262 -4.63 5.38 7.26
N PHE A 263 -3.90 5.87 8.27
CA PHE A 263 -3.50 5.05 9.41
C PHE A 263 -4.68 4.86 10.38
N THR A 264 -5.49 5.90 10.61
CA THR A 264 -6.76 5.75 11.35
C THR A 264 -7.67 4.76 10.65
N ASN A 265 -7.88 4.92 9.34
CA ASN A 265 -8.80 4.06 8.58
C ASN A 265 -8.30 2.61 8.52
N TYR A 266 -7.03 2.36 8.21
CA TYR A 266 -6.47 1.00 8.26
C TYR A 266 -6.72 0.29 9.61
N PHE A 267 -6.64 1.02 10.72
CA PHE A 267 -6.98 0.46 12.04
C PHE A 267 -8.50 0.22 12.21
N MET A 268 -9.33 1.17 11.77
CA MET A 268 -10.79 1.03 11.79
C MET A 268 -11.29 -0.13 10.93
N GLN A 269 -10.66 -0.39 9.79
CA GLN A 269 -10.95 -1.54 8.91
C GLN A 269 -10.88 -2.86 9.66
N ASN A 270 -9.86 -3.04 10.49
CA ASN A 270 -9.72 -4.24 11.29
C ASN A 270 -10.85 -4.36 12.34
N LEU A 271 -11.12 -3.28 13.07
CA LEU A 271 -12.19 -3.27 14.09
C LEU A 271 -13.57 -3.54 13.48
N LEU A 272 -13.89 -2.86 12.37
CA LEU A 272 -15.16 -3.01 11.65
C LEU A 272 -15.27 -4.38 10.99
N GLY A 273 -14.18 -4.88 10.39
CA GLY A 273 -14.12 -6.20 9.78
C GLY A 273 -14.46 -7.31 10.78
N VAL A 274 -13.76 -7.32 11.92
CA VAL A 274 -14.03 -8.26 13.02
C VAL A 274 -15.45 -8.12 13.55
N ALA A 275 -15.92 -6.88 13.77
CA ALA A 275 -17.27 -6.65 14.28
C ALA A 275 -18.36 -7.14 13.33
N LEU A 276 -18.23 -6.89 12.03
CA LEU A 276 -19.21 -7.30 11.02
C LEU A 276 -19.20 -8.82 10.79
N ILE A 277 -18.02 -9.45 10.71
CA ILE A 277 -17.91 -10.93 10.61
C ILE A 277 -18.66 -11.59 11.78
N LYS A 278 -18.48 -11.08 13.01
CA LYS A 278 -19.22 -11.55 14.19
C LYS A 278 -20.71 -11.28 14.11
N LEU A 279 -21.10 -10.07 13.68
CA LEU A 279 -22.50 -9.67 13.59
C LEU A 279 -23.27 -10.59 12.62
N PHE A 280 -22.65 -10.95 11.50
CA PHE A 280 -23.23 -11.84 10.49
C PHE A 280 -22.97 -13.32 10.76
N GLN A 281 -22.26 -13.66 11.85
CA GLN A 281 -21.94 -15.03 12.26
C GLN A 281 -21.26 -15.84 11.15
N LEU A 282 -20.40 -15.18 10.36
CA LEU A 282 -19.68 -15.83 9.28
C LEU A 282 -18.58 -16.71 9.89
N GLN A 283 -18.66 -18.02 9.61
CA GLN A 283 -17.67 -18.99 10.06
C GLN A 283 -16.44 -18.96 9.15
N THR A 284 -16.64 -19.02 7.83
CA THR A 284 -15.62 -18.82 6.81
C THR A 284 -15.98 -17.65 5.92
N VAL A 285 -15.02 -16.78 5.60
CA VAL A 285 -15.28 -15.62 4.75
C VAL A 285 -14.90 -15.92 3.30
N THR A 286 -15.92 -16.17 2.46
CA THR A 286 -15.75 -16.34 1.01
C THR A 286 -15.35 -15.03 0.33
N SER A 287 -14.79 -15.10 -0.89
CA SER A 287 -14.49 -13.90 -1.69
C SER A 287 -15.71 -13.02 -1.98
N ARG A 288 -16.90 -13.64 -2.09
CA ARG A 288 -18.15 -12.88 -2.24
C ARG A 288 -18.46 -12.08 -0.98
N GLU A 289 -18.27 -12.68 0.18
CA GLU A 289 -18.48 -12.02 1.48
C GLU A 289 -17.45 -10.95 1.74
N ALA A 290 -16.19 -11.22 1.44
CA ALA A 290 -15.13 -10.23 1.50
C ALA A 290 -15.46 -9.00 0.64
N LEU A 291 -16.02 -9.20 -0.57
CA LEU A 291 -16.36 -8.10 -1.45
C LEU A 291 -17.45 -7.18 -0.88
N TRP A 292 -18.59 -7.73 -0.44
CA TRP A 292 -19.66 -6.87 0.08
C TRP A 292 -19.30 -6.28 1.46
N LEU A 293 -18.57 -7.01 2.31
CA LEU A 293 -18.02 -6.47 3.56
C LEU A 293 -17.06 -5.31 3.29
N ALA A 294 -16.15 -5.45 2.32
CA ALA A 294 -15.21 -4.39 1.95
C ALA A 294 -15.95 -3.13 1.50
N VAL A 295 -17.00 -3.28 0.69
CA VAL A 295 -17.83 -2.15 0.24
C VAL A 295 -18.52 -1.48 1.42
N ILE A 296 -19.16 -2.23 2.32
CA ILE A 296 -19.84 -1.66 3.49
C ILE A 296 -18.86 -0.90 4.37
N ILE A 297 -17.75 -1.53 4.77
CA ILE A 297 -16.73 -0.93 5.62
C ILE A 297 -16.19 0.33 4.95
N TYR A 298 -15.81 0.27 3.68
CA TYR A 298 -15.22 1.40 3.00
C TYR A 298 -16.20 2.57 2.80
N VAL A 299 -17.50 2.29 2.57
CA VAL A 299 -18.53 3.34 2.54
C VAL A 299 -18.65 4.03 3.90
N ILE A 300 -18.65 3.27 5.00
CA ILE A 300 -18.62 3.81 6.36
C ILE A 300 -17.38 4.69 6.55
N GLU A 301 -16.20 4.23 6.13
CA GLU A 301 -14.95 4.99 6.22
C GLU A 301 -14.96 6.29 5.40
N VAL A 302 -15.52 6.27 4.19
CA VAL A 302 -15.67 7.46 3.36
C VAL A 302 -16.56 8.49 4.05
N ILE A 303 -17.75 8.08 4.51
CA ILE A 303 -18.69 8.97 5.21
C ILE A 303 -18.05 9.54 6.47
N TRP A 304 -17.48 8.65 7.31
CA TRP A 304 -16.79 9.02 8.54
C TRP A 304 -15.65 10.01 8.26
N SER A 305 -14.77 9.71 7.31
CA SER A 305 -13.63 10.58 6.98
C SER A 305 -14.09 11.97 6.54
N VAL A 306 -15.09 12.05 5.66
CA VAL A 306 -15.61 13.33 5.16
C VAL A 306 -16.25 14.14 6.29
N LEU A 307 -17.07 13.52 7.14
CA LEU A 307 -17.71 14.19 8.28
C LEU A 307 -16.67 14.63 9.32
N TYR A 308 -15.70 13.77 9.62
CA TYR A 308 -14.63 14.06 10.58
C TYR A 308 -13.81 15.28 10.16
N PHE A 309 -13.47 15.42 8.87
CA PHE A 309 -12.73 16.57 8.36
C PHE A 309 -13.52 17.88 8.31
N LYS A 310 -14.84 17.88 8.57
CA LYS A 310 -15.60 19.13 8.79
C LYS A 310 -15.25 19.79 10.13
N LYS A 311 -14.85 18.98 11.13
CA LYS A 311 -14.55 19.44 12.49
C LYS A 311 -13.05 19.41 12.81
N PHE A 312 -12.31 18.43 12.30
CA PHE A 312 -10.91 18.21 12.64
C PHE A 312 -10.01 18.31 11.40
N ARG A 313 -8.73 18.67 11.58
CA ARG A 313 -7.77 18.82 10.46
C ARG A 313 -6.83 17.64 10.26
N ILE A 314 -6.79 16.70 11.21
CA ILE A 314 -5.90 15.55 11.24
C ILE A 314 -6.62 14.35 11.85
N GLY A 315 -6.42 13.17 11.27
CA GLY A 315 -7.00 11.94 11.81
C GLY A 315 -6.49 11.63 13.23
N PRO A 316 -7.26 10.90 14.05
CA PRO A 316 -6.91 10.62 15.44
C PRO A 316 -5.55 9.93 15.60
N LEU A 317 -5.32 8.82 14.89
CA LEU A 317 -4.06 8.09 14.99
C LEU A 317 -2.89 8.85 14.35
N GLU A 318 -3.14 9.60 13.28
CA GLU A 318 -2.15 10.50 12.68
C GLU A 318 -1.72 11.60 13.65
N TRP A 319 -2.64 12.11 14.47
CA TRP A 319 -2.36 13.09 15.51
C TRP A 319 -1.47 12.51 16.61
N ILE A 320 -1.79 11.31 17.12
CA ILE A 320 -0.95 10.60 18.11
C ILE A 320 0.45 10.37 17.53
N TRP A 321 0.52 9.84 16.30
CA TRP A 321 1.77 9.58 15.61
C TRP A 321 2.62 10.85 15.44
N ARG A 322 1.97 11.98 15.11
CA ARG A 322 2.63 13.28 15.01
C ARG A 322 3.13 13.79 16.37
N LYS A 323 2.34 13.63 17.44
CA LYS A 323 2.74 14.02 18.80
C LYS A 323 3.96 13.21 19.28
N PHE A 324 3.99 11.90 19.01
CA PHE A 324 5.17 11.07 19.28
C PHE A 324 6.42 11.57 18.52
N THR A 325 6.25 11.97 17.26
CA THR A 325 7.35 12.43 16.40
C THR A 325 7.99 13.73 16.88
N TYR A 326 7.17 14.72 17.25
CA TYR A 326 7.62 16.08 17.56
C TYR A 326 7.65 16.43 19.06
N GLY A 327 7.15 15.55 19.92
CA GLY A 327 7.01 15.78 21.35
C GLY A 327 5.76 16.58 21.72
N PHE A 328 5.27 16.39 22.94
CA PHE A 328 4.05 17.04 23.46
C PHE A 328 4.19 18.55 23.68
N ARG A 329 5.42 19.04 23.94
CA ARG A 329 5.74 20.44 24.28
C ARG A 329 6.17 21.31 23.09
N SER A 330 6.16 20.78 21.87
CA SER A 330 6.47 21.57 20.67
C SER A 330 5.32 22.58 20.42
N ASN A 331 5.50 23.83 20.87
CA ASN A 331 4.71 25.03 20.51
C ASN A 331 4.77 25.39 19.01
N ALA A 332 5.07 24.43 18.14
CA ALA A 332 5.26 24.67 16.73
C ALA A 332 3.97 24.99 15.96
N TYR A 333 2.78 25.01 16.59
CA TYR A 333 1.55 25.51 15.95
C TYR A 333 0.53 26.05 16.97
N GLY A 334 0.02 27.25 16.64
CA GLY A 334 -1.06 27.95 17.33
C GLY A 334 -2.35 27.14 17.43
N SER A 335 -3.18 27.56 18.39
CA SER A 335 -4.42 26.95 18.87
C SER A 335 -5.24 26.23 17.79
N TYR A 336 -5.38 24.92 17.97
CA TYR A 336 -6.34 24.10 17.23
C TYR A 336 -7.69 24.17 17.95
N ARG A 337 -8.55 25.09 17.51
CA ARG A 337 -10.01 24.94 17.62
C ARG A 337 -10.57 24.72 16.22
#